data_AF-A0A3N5PG90-F1
#
_entry.id   AF-A0A3N5PG90-F1
#
_cell.length_a   1.000
_cell.length_b   1.000
_cell.length_c   1.000
_cell.angle_alpha   90.00
_cell.angle_beta   90.00
_cell.angle_gamma   90.00
#
_symmetry.space_group_name_H-M   'P 1'
#
loop_
_entity.id
_entity.type
_entity.pdbx_description
1 polymer ?
#
loop_
_entity_poly.entity_id
_entity_poly.type
_entity_poly.pdbx_seq_one_letter_code
_entity_poly.pdbx_strand_id
1 'polypeptide(L)'
;MRNLLTLTIVALAIGSVFQVRATQPATTSKPALTVYQDLEEMTARIPRLADRPIEKLVDGKGFYQTERLIFHDVETGNEVWSLTQDQITDIANIERRCAWSSNGQYISFIGNKPFYDFNSKSWNKRGWAGNNFIANADGSQRRKLWGNDNGKMLLLNDKFNNWDQKKANVLYYPNKDTLWRVTLTGDDNKSNVAEAIYKFPSAANKIIQEISDDNLMLVEESGKTPNCYVIDLNKDPKDAKFCFTYPLKGEVHPGSFRFRRSGPIV
;
A
#
# COMPACT_ATOMS: atom_id res chain seq x y z
N MET A 1 67.20 -2.87 -30.36
CA MET A 1 67.11 -2.55 -31.81
C MET A 1 66.10 -1.43 -31.98
N ARG A 2 66.60 -0.27 -32.43
CA ARG A 2 65.95 0.90 -33.07
C ARG A 2 64.63 1.41 -32.42
N ASN A 3 64.60 2.46 -31.61
CA ASN A 3 64.97 3.89 -31.75
C ASN A 3 64.14 4.72 -32.76
N LEU A 4 63.89 5.97 -32.33
CA LEU A 4 63.36 7.19 -33.00
C LEU A 4 61.83 7.34 -33.01
N LEU A 5 61.21 8.50 -32.73
CA LEU A 5 61.70 9.83 -32.32
C LEU A 5 60.51 10.67 -31.82
N THR A 6 60.80 11.51 -30.84
CA THR A 6 60.04 12.66 -30.35
C THR A 6 59.76 13.69 -31.46
N LEU A 7 58.61 14.38 -31.40
CA LEU A 7 58.57 15.79 -31.81
C LEU A 7 57.48 16.56 -31.05
N THR A 8 57.93 17.49 -30.22
CA THR A 8 57.15 18.56 -29.61
C THR A 8 57.06 19.71 -30.62
N ILE A 9 55.88 20.27 -30.85
CA ILE A 9 55.74 21.62 -31.40
C ILE A 9 54.86 22.44 -30.45
N VAL A 10 55.48 23.50 -29.94
CA VAL A 10 54.85 24.64 -29.25
C VAL A 10 54.16 25.51 -30.29
N ALA A 11 52.92 25.92 -30.02
CA ALA A 11 52.32 27.07 -30.66
C ALA A 11 51.63 27.94 -29.61
N LEU A 12 52.36 28.96 -29.16
CA LEU A 12 51.82 30.16 -28.53
C LEU A 12 51.62 31.19 -29.65
N ALA A 13 50.39 31.59 -29.94
CA ALA A 13 50.10 32.89 -30.55
C ALA A 13 48.61 33.30 -30.37
N ILE A 14 48.42 34.24 -29.44
CA ILE A 14 47.70 35.51 -29.60
C ILE A 14 46.28 35.48 -30.23
N GLY A 15 45.29 35.65 -29.35
CA GLY A 15 44.32 36.74 -29.39
C GLY A 15 43.38 36.88 -30.60
N SER A 16 42.13 36.44 -30.44
CA SER A 16 40.96 37.28 -30.74
C SER A 16 39.73 36.72 -30.02
N VAL A 17 39.08 37.57 -29.25
CA VAL A 17 37.85 37.29 -28.51
C VAL A 17 36.72 37.13 -29.52
N PHE A 18 36.29 35.88 -29.75
CA PHE A 18 34.93 35.60 -30.23
C PHE A 18 34.13 35.06 -29.06
N GLN A 19 33.24 35.89 -28.52
CA GLN A 19 32.13 35.43 -27.69
C GLN A 19 31.24 34.52 -28.54
N VAL A 20 31.52 33.22 -28.51
CA VAL A 20 30.53 32.22 -28.89
C VAL A 20 29.49 32.22 -27.76
N ARG A 21 28.37 32.93 -27.99
CA ARG A 21 27.14 32.67 -27.23
C ARG A 21 26.81 31.20 -27.44
N ALA A 22 27.09 30.38 -26.43
CA ALA A 22 26.50 29.06 -26.34
C ALA A 22 24.99 29.26 -26.21
N THR A 23 24.27 29.11 -27.32
CA THR A 23 22.84 28.83 -27.30
C THR A 23 22.65 27.58 -26.46
N GLN A 24 22.04 27.74 -25.28
CA GLN A 24 21.55 26.62 -24.49
C GLN A 24 20.70 25.71 -25.39
N PRO A 25 20.79 24.38 -25.27
CA PRO A 25 19.89 23.49 -25.97
C PRO A 25 18.46 23.84 -25.53
N ALA A 26 17.60 24.06 -26.53
CA ALA A 26 16.18 24.29 -26.32
C ALA A 26 15.65 23.17 -25.42
N THR A 27 15.13 23.56 -24.25
CA THR A 27 14.28 22.69 -23.45
C THR A 27 13.15 22.24 -24.36
N THR A 28 13.11 20.95 -24.69
CA THR A 28 11.96 20.32 -25.33
C THR A 28 10.76 20.56 -24.43
N SER A 29 9.98 21.60 -24.74
CA SER A 29 8.72 21.86 -24.09
C SER A 29 7.87 20.62 -24.33
N LYS A 30 7.41 20.01 -23.23
CA LYS A 30 6.36 18.98 -23.34
C LYS A 30 5.24 19.57 -24.21
N PRO A 31 4.70 18.81 -25.18
CA PRO A 31 3.60 19.31 -25.99
C PRO A 31 2.49 19.80 -25.05
N ALA A 32 2.07 21.06 -25.26
CA ALA A 32 0.96 21.62 -24.51
C ALA A 32 -0.25 20.72 -24.73
N LEU A 33 -0.87 20.27 -23.64
CA LEU A 33 -2.10 19.49 -23.72
C LEU A 33 -3.15 20.32 -24.46
N THR A 34 -3.83 19.71 -25.42
CA THR A 34 -4.97 20.35 -26.10
C THR A 34 -6.01 20.71 -25.04
N VAL A 35 -6.25 22.01 -24.85
CA VAL A 35 -7.26 22.53 -23.93
C VAL A 35 -8.54 22.72 -24.71
N TYR A 36 -9.62 22.06 -24.30
CA TYR A 36 -10.96 22.35 -24.79
C TYR A 36 -11.54 23.54 -24.01
N GLN A 37 -12.30 24.42 -24.66
CA GLN A 37 -12.88 25.62 -24.02
C GLN A 37 -13.67 25.26 -22.76
N ASP A 38 -13.46 26.03 -21.69
CA ASP A 38 -14.05 25.85 -20.35
C ASP A 38 -13.54 24.61 -19.56
N LEU A 39 -12.54 23.89 -20.09
CA LEU A 39 -11.79 22.82 -19.41
C LEU A 39 -10.34 23.21 -19.09
N GLU A 40 -10.03 24.51 -19.07
CA GLU A 40 -8.71 25.07 -18.73
C GLU A 40 -8.26 24.61 -17.34
N GLU A 41 -9.18 24.60 -16.38
CA GLU A 41 -8.88 24.17 -15.01
C GLU A 41 -8.58 22.66 -14.93
N MET A 42 -9.35 21.83 -15.64
CA MET A 42 -9.13 20.39 -15.71
C MET A 42 -7.78 20.06 -16.38
N THR A 43 -7.48 20.71 -17.50
CA THR A 43 -6.26 20.46 -18.28
C THR A 43 -5.03 21.01 -17.57
N ALA A 44 -5.12 22.17 -16.90
CA ALA A 44 -4.07 22.71 -16.05
C ALA A 44 -3.78 21.85 -14.80
N ARG A 45 -4.73 21.00 -14.38
CA ARG A 45 -4.59 20.08 -13.26
C ARG A 45 -3.93 18.75 -13.64
N ILE A 46 -3.92 18.34 -14.92
CA ILE A 46 -3.27 17.09 -15.37
C ILE A 46 -1.78 17.04 -14.96
N PRO A 47 -0.96 18.09 -15.16
CA PRO A 47 0.41 18.13 -14.65
C PRO A 47 0.50 18.19 -13.12
N ARG A 48 -0.55 18.65 -12.43
CA ARG A 48 -0.62 18.82 -10.96
C ARG A 48 -1.20 17.61 -10.24
N LEU A 49 -1.63 16.56 -10.95
CA LEU A 49 -2.13 15.32 -10.34
C LEU A 49 -1.12 14.71 -9.35
N ALA A 50 0.18 14.91 -9.58
CA ALA A 50 1.26 14.44 -8.71
C ALA A 50 1.41 15.23 -7.40
N ASP A 51 1.00 16.51 -7.39
CA ASP A 51 1.31 17.52 -6.36
C ASP A 51 0.05 18.21 -5.80
N ARG A 52 -1.05 17.46 -5.68
CA ARG A 52 -2.27 17.93 -5.03
C ARG A 52 -2.01 18.22 -3.54
N PRO A 53 -2.68 19.22 -2.94
CA PRO A 53 -2.59 19.46 -1.49
C PRO A 53 -3.26 18.31 -0.74
N ILE A 54 -2.46 17.30 -0.37
CA ILE A 54 -2.91 16.02 0.19
C ILE A 54 -3.87 16.21 1.38
N GLU A 55 -3.63 17.23 2.19
CA GLU A 55 -4.44 17.61 3.36
C GLU A 55 -5.89 17.89 3.02
N LYS A 56 -6.18 18.36 1.80
CA LYS A 56 -7.55 18.63 1.33
C LYS A 56 -8.28 17.38 0.82
N LEU A 57 -7.56 16.29 0.62
CA LEU A 57 -8.12 15.03 0.11
C LEU A 57 -8.74 14.17 1.22
N VAL A 58 -8.56 14.57 2.49
CA VAL A 58 -9.02 13.85 3.68
C VAL A 58 -9.94 14.77 4.48
N ASP A 59 -11.12 14.29 4.85
CA ASP A 59 -12.05 15.04 5.69
C ASP A 59 -11.66 15.01 7.18
N GLY A 60 -12.42 15.72 8.02
CA GLY A 60 -12.19 15.75 9.47
C GLY A 60 -12.36 14.39 10.17
N LYS A 61 -12.97 13.41 9.52
CA LYS A 61 -13.14 12.03 10.00
C LYS A 61 -12.05 11.10 9.46
N GLY A 62 -11.15 11.60 8.62
CA GLY A 62 -10.08 10.80 8.06
C GLY A 62 -10.48 9.95 6.85
N PHE A 63 -11.64 10.20 6.26
CA PHE A 63 -12.08 9.58 5.01
C PHE A 63 -11.54 10.36 3.81
N TYR A 64 -11.19 9.64 2.75
CA TYR A 64 -10.85 10.27 1.49
C TYR A 64 -12.10 10.84 0.85
N GLN A 65 -12.02 12.09 0.47
CA GLN A 65 -13.07 12.75 -0.28
C GLN A 65 -12.94 12.37 -1.75
N THR A 66 -14.05 11.96 -2.36
CA THR A 66 -14.13 11.82 -3.80
C THR A 66 -14.11 13.23 -4.39
N GLU A 67 -13.13 13.55 -5.24
CA GLU A 67 -13.20 14.79 -6.01
C GLU A 67 -14.34 14.66 -7.01
N ARG A 68 -15.43 15.38 -6.76
CA ARG A 68 -16.58 15.48 -7.66
C ARG A 68 -16.51 16.82 -8.38
N LEU A 69 -16.10 16.81 -9.63
CA LEU A 69 -16.23 17.95 -10.53
C LEU A 69 -17.58 17.83 -11.24
N ILE A 70 -18.42 18.87 -11.15
CA ILE A 70 -19.67 18.98 -11.90
C ILE A 70 -19.52 20.20 -12.80
N PHE A 71 -19.68 20.03 -14.10
CA PHE A 71 -19.70 21.14 -15.06
C PHE A 71 -20.84 20.94 -16.07
N HIS A 72 -21.27 22.03 -16.69
CA HIS A 72 -22.28 21.99 -17.75
C HIS A 72 -21.57 21.98 -19.10
N ASP A 73 -21.77 20.93 -19.89
CA ASP A 73 -21.28 20.84 -21.26
C ASP A 73 -22.16 21.73 -22.16
N VAL A 74 -21.57 22.80 -22.68
CA VAL A 74 -22.24 23.78 -23.52
C VAL A 74 -22.56 23.26 -24.93
N GLU A 75 -21.89 22.21 -25.41
CA GLU A 75 -22.12 21.63 -26.73
C GLU A 75 -23.33 20.67 -26.71
N THR A 76 -23.45 19.86 -25.67
CA THR A 76 -24.53 18.88 -25.55
C THR A 76 -25.67 19.31 -24.61
N GLY A 77 -25.48 20.38 -23.84
CA GLY A 77 -26.42 20.86 -22.82
C GLY A 77 -26.52 19.95 -21.58
N ASN A 78 -25.65 18.96 -21.44
CA ASN A 78 -25.68 17.99 -20.34
C ASN A 78 -24.81 18.42 -19.17
N GLU A 79 -25.21 18.04 -17.96
CA GLU A 79 -24.33 18.13 -16.79
C GLU A 79 -23.34 16.95 -16.80
N VAL A 80 -22.05 17.24 -16.79
CA VAL A 80 -20.96 16.26 -16.81
C VAL A 80 -20.32 16.14 -15.44
N TRP A 81 -20.17 14.90 -14.99
CA TRP A 81 -19.60 14.55 -13.70
C TRP A 81 -18.23 13.91 -13.93
N SER A 82 -17.17 14.58 -13.49
CA SER A 82 -15.80 14.04 -13.56
C SER A 82 -15.28 13.72 -12.17
N LEU A 83 -14.91 12.45 -11.98
CA LEU A 83 -14.20 11.96 -10.81
C LEU A 83 -12.71 12.02 -11.11
N THR A 84 -12.02 13.08 -10.70
CA THR A 84 -10.59 13.20 -10.98
C THR A 84 -9.81 12.23 -10.10
N GLN A 85 -9.36 11.12 -10.68
CA GLN A 85 -8.55 10.11 -9.98
C GLN A 85 -7.15 10.65 -9.64
N ASP A 86 -6.75 10.48 -8.38
CA ASP A 86 -5.33 10.56 -7.99
C ASP A 86 -4.53 9.49 -8.75
N GLN A 87 -3.26 9.76 -9.07
CA GLN A 87 -2.35 8.72 -9.58
C GLN A 87 -1.97 7.76 -8.44
N ILE A 88 -2.87 6.84 -8.13
CA ILE A 88 -2.70 5.83 -7.10
C ILE A 88 -2.75 4.43 -7.71
N THR A 89 -2.07 3.51 -7.04
CA THR A 89 -2.14 2.09 -7.32
C THR A 89 -2.88 1.45 -6.17
N ASP A 90 -4.02 0.83 -6.46
CA ASP A 90 -4.77 0.01 -5.53
C ASP A 90 -4.77 -1.44 -6.03
N ILE A 91 -4.48 -2.38 -5.15
CA ILE A 91 -4.41 -3.81 -5.43
C ILE A 91 -5.27 -4.52 -4.40
N ALA A 92 -6.44 -5.00 -4.84
CA ALA A 92 -7.40 -5.67 -3.96
C ALA A 92 -6.93 -7.07 -3.57
N ASN A 93 -6.44 -7.86 -4.53
CA ASN A 93 -5.70 -9.08 -4.27
C ASN A 93 -5.00 -9.60 -5.54
N ILE A 94 -3.92 -10.37 -5.38
CA ILE A 94 -3.34 -11.21 -6.46
C ILE A 94 -3.22 -12.69 -6.04
N GLU A 95 -3.68 -13.03 -4.82
CA GLU A 95 -3.67 -14.36 -4.22
C GLU A 95 -5.11 -14.85 -3.97
N ARG A 96 -5.29 -16.11 -3.57
CA ARG A 96 -6.60 -16.75 -3.32
C ARG A 96 -7.31 -16.28 -2.03
N ARG A 97 -7.25 -14.99 -1.67
CA ARG A 97 -7.97 -14.46 -0.50
C ARG A 97 -9.11 -13.57 -0.94
N CYS A 98 -10.20 -13.52 -0.18
CA CYS A 98 -11.27 -12.60 -0.52
C CYS A 98 -10.87 -11.16 -0.19
N ALA A 99 -10.97 -10.23 -1.15
CA ALA A 99 -10.79 -8.81 -0.87
C ALA A 99 -11.96 -8.22 -0.06
N TRP A 100 -13.11 -8.90 -0.12
CA TRP A 100 -14.38 -8.47 0.45
C TRP A 100 -14.60 -9.06 1.84
N SER A 101 -15.30 -8.32 2.70
CA SER A 101 -15.85 -8.87 3.94
C SER A 101 -16.86 -9.98 3.65
N SER A 102 -17.14 -10.83 4.62
CA SER A 102 -18.06 -11.98 4.50
C SER A 102 -19.49 -11.63 4.07
N ASN A 103 -19.94 -10.40 4.29
CA ASN A 103 -21.24 -9.90 3.81
C ASN A 103 -21.15 -8.93 2.62
N GLY A 104 -19.95 -8.71 2.07
CA GLY A 104 -19.70 -7.79 0.97
C GLY A 104 -19.77 -6.29 1.33
N GLN A 105 -20.00 -5.91 2.59
CA GLN A 105 -20.12 -4.51 3.02
C GLN A 105 -18.82 -3.71 2.81
N TYR A 106 -17.67 -4.35 2.96
CA TYR A 106 -16.37 -3.71 2.88
C TYR A 106 -15.48 -4.38 1.86
N ILE A 107 -14.62 -3.58 1.23
CA ILE A 107 -13.50 -4.03 0.42
C ILE A 107 -12.21 -3.55 1.06
N SER A 108 -11.22 -4.44 1.10
CA SER A 108 -9.89 -4.16 1.60
C SER A 108 -8.86 -4.33 0.48
N PHE A 109 -7.82 -3.50 0.49
CA PHE A 109 -6.82 -3.49 -0.57
C PHE A 109 -5.51 -2.89 -0.06
N ILE A 110 -4.40 -3.19 -0.74
CA ILE A 110 -3.16 -2.44 -0.55
C ILE A 110 -3.11 -1.28 -1.55
N GLY A 111 -2.57 -0.15 -1.12
CA GLY A 111 -2.39 0.98 -1.99
C GLY A 111 -1.23 1.88 -1.61
N ASN A 112 -1.04 2.93 -2.39
CA ASN A 112 -0.02 3.97 -2.17
C ASN A 112 -0.62 5.36 -1.91
N LYS A 113 -1.94 5.45 -1.71
CA LYS A 113 -2.60 6.72 -1.42
C LYS A 113 -1.99 7.37 -0.17
N PRO A 114 -1.62 8.66 -0.21
CA PRO A 114 -1.02 9.32 0.95
C PRO A 114 -1.95 9.33 2.16
N PHE A 115 -1.41 9.19 3.36
CA PHE A 115 -2.18 9.24 4.62
C PHE A 115 -1.36 9.91 5.73
N TYR A 116 -2.05 10.47 6.72
CA TYR A 116 -1.40 11.01 7.91
C TYR A 116 -1.07 9.87 8.88
N ASP A 117 0.21 9.72 9.22
CA ASP A 117 0.70 8.74 10.18
C ASP A 117 0.64 9.34 11.59
N PHE A 118 -0.24 8.80 12.43
CA PHE A 118 -0.44 9.27 13.80
C PHE A 118 0.76 9.03 14.72
N ASN A 119 1.62 8.05 14.40
CA ASN A 119 2.80 7.73 15.19
C ASN A 119 3.95 8.70 14.88
N SER A 120 4.21 8.97 13.60
CA SER A 120 5.25 9.92 13.18
C SER A 120 4.78 11.37 13.09
N LYS A 121 3.47 11.61 13.21
CA LYS A 121 2.82 12.92 13.06
C LYS A 121 3.13 13.60 11.72
N SER A 122 3.23 12.80 10.65
CA SER A 122 3.61 13.27 9.32
C SER A 122 2.82 12.59 8.21
N TRP A 123 2.77 13.21 7.03
CA TRP A 123 2.21 12.59 5.85
C TRP A 123 3.13 11.50 5.31
N ASN A 124 2.60 10.29 5.16
CA ASN A 124 3.27 9.19 4.52
C ASN A 124 2.88 9.14 3.04
N LYS A 125 3.84 9.31 2.13
CA LYS A 125 3.69 9.14 0.68
C LYS A 125 4.72 8.10 0.21
N ARG A 126 4.28 7.12 -0.58
CA ARG A 126 5.15 6.08 -1.15
C ARG A 126 4.90 5.96 -2.65
N GLY A 127 5.93 5.60 -3.41
CA GLY A 127 5.80 5.33 -4.84
C GLY A 127 5.14 3.98 -5.16
N TRP A 128 5.08 3.05 -4.21
CA TRP A 128 4.58 1.68 -4.43
C TRP A 128 3.45 1.32 -3.45
N ALA A 129 2.56 0.42 -3.88
CA ALA A 129 1.40 -0.02 -3.11
C ALA A 129 1.81 -0.94 -1.95
N GLY A 130 1.70 -0.45 -0.72
CA GLY A 130 2.24 -1.15 0.46
C GLY A 130 1.56 -0.85 1.78
N ASN A 131 0.44 -0.13 1.74
CA ASN A 131 -0.33 0.24 2.92
C ASN A 131 -1.75 -0.28 2.78
N ASN A 132 -2.31 -0.83 3.85
CA ASN A 132 -3.66 -1.39 3.83
C ASN A 132 -4.71 -0.29 3.95
N PHE A 133 -5.69 -0.33 3.06
CA PHE A 133 -6.86 0.55 3.03
C PHE A 133 -8.12 -0.29 3.08
N ILE A 134 -9.20 0.39 3.45
CA ILE A 134 -10.55 -0.15 3.43
C ILE A 134 -11.49 0.90 2.84
N ALA A 135 -12.52 0.44 2.15
CA ALA A 135 -13.66 1.24 1.71
C ALA A 135 -14.95 0.43 1.88
N ASN A 136 -16.08 1.12 1.84
CA ASN A 136 -17.38 0.47 1.67
C ASN A 136 -17.50 -0.10 0.25
N ALA A 137 -18.45 -1.00 0.04
CA ALA A 137 -18.69 -1.66 -1.24
C ALA A 137 -18.97 -0.69 -2.40
N ASP A 138 -19.58 0.45 -2.10
CA ASP A 138 -19.88 1.55 -3.04
C ASP A 138 -18.67 2.49 -3.26
N GLY A 139 -17.52 2.19 -2.66
CA GLY A 139 -16.31 3.02 -2.70
C GLY A 139 -16.30 4.19 -1.71
N SER A 140 -17.37 4.41 -0.96
CA SER A 140 -17.43 5.46 0.06
C SER A 140 -16.58 5.13 1.29
N GLN A 141 -16.33 6.14 2.12
CA GLN A 141 -15.58 6.02 3.38
C GLN A 141 -14.23 5.32 3.25
N ARG A 142 -13.59 5.47 2.08
CA ARG A 142 -12.23 5.01 1.87
C ARG A 142 -11.34 5.62 2.92
N ARG A 143 -10.51 4.83 3.58
CA ARG A 143 -9.57 5.30 4.60
C ARG A 143 -8.38 4.38 4.74
N LYS A 144 -7.31 4.93 5.31
CA LYS A 144 -6.20 4.11 5.82
C LYS A 144 -6.74 3.20 6.92
N LEU A 145 -6.41 1.92 6.84
CA LEU A 145 -6.70 1.02 7.94
C LEU A 145 -5.71 1.24 9.08
N TRP A 146 -6.28 1.55 10.24
CA TRP A 146 -5.62 1.62 11.53
C TRP A 146 -6.30 0.67 12.51
N GLY A 147 -5.58 0.30 13.56
CA GLY A 147 -6.13 -0.31 14.76
C GLY A 147 -5.78 0.51 16.00
N ASN A 148 -6.70 0.66 16.94
CA ASN A 148 -6.51 1.38 18.19
C ASN A 148 -6.47 0.39 19.35
N ASP A 149 -5.30 0.27 19.97
CA ASP A 149 -5.09 -0.52 21.17
C ASP A 149 -4.95 0.42 22.36
N ASN A 150 -6.02 0.58 23.14
CA ASN A 150 -6.05 1.39 24.37
C ASN A 150 -5.51 2.83 24.17
N GLY A 151 -5.93 3.50 23.10
CA GLY A 151 -5.51 4.86 22.74
C GLY A 151 -4.23 4.92 21.88
N LYS A 152 -3.56 3.80 21.67
CA LYS A 152 -2.36 3.71 20.83
C LYS A 152 -2.73 3.31 19.40
N MET A 153 -2.38 4.16 18.45
CA MET A 153 -2.59 3.90 17.02
C MET A 153 -1.56 2.91 16.48
N LEU A 154 -2.04 1.75 16.04
CA LEU A 154 -1.26 0.69 15.43
C LEU A 154 -1.39 0.74 13.91
N LEU A 155 -0.25 0.90 13.24
CA LEU A 155 -0.14 0.74 11.80
C LEU A 155 0.07 -0.74 11.48
N LEU A 156 -1.02 -1.50 11.43
CA LEU A 156 -1.01 -2.90 11.03
C LEU A 156 -1.06 -2.97 9.51
N ASN A 157 0.07 -3.37 8.91
CA ASN A 157 0.19 -3.55 7.47
C ASN A 157 0.59 -4.99 7.15
N ASP A 158 -0.04 -5.56 6.13
CA ASP A 158 0.34 -6.84 5.52
C ASP A 158 0.12 -6.78 4.01
N LYS A 159 0.65 -7.74 3.26
CA LYS A 159 0.51 -7.81 1.80
C LYS A 159 -0.96 -7.88 1.38
N PHE A 160 -1.79 -8.60 2.12
CA PHE A 160 -3.25 -8.67 1.92
C PHE A 160 -3.93 -8.83 3.27
N ASN A 161 -5.16 -8.34 3.37
CA ASN A 161 -5.93 -8.46 4.61
C ASN A 161 -6.66 -9.80 4.64
N ASN A 162 -6.93 -10.30 5.86
CA ASN A 162 -7.66 -11.53 6.08
C ASN A 162 -8.92 -11.23 6.90
N TRP A 163 -10.08 -11.41 6.27
CA TRP A 163 -11.40 -11.17 6.85
C TRP A 163 -11.87 -12.35 7.71
N ASP A 164 -12.63 -12.05 8.76
CA ASP A 164 -13.43 -13.05 9.47
C ASP A 164 -14.62 -13.49 8.60
N GLN A 165 -14.78 -14.81 8.45
CA GLN A 165 -15.83 -15.40 7.59
C GLN A 165 -17.23 -15.30 8.19
N LYS A 166 -17.35 -14.99 9.48
CA LYS A 166 -18.61 -14.86 10.22
C LYS A 166 -18.86 -13.44 10.72
N LYS A 167 -17.82 -12.62 10.86
CA LYS A 167 -17.90 -11.23 11.34
C LYS A 167 -17.39 -10.27 10.30
N ALA A 168 -18.30 -9.74 9.50
CA ALA A 168 -17.99 -8.87 8.37
C ALA A 168 -17.16 -7.62 8.70
N ASN A 169 -17.15 -7.16 9.95
CA ASN A 169 -16.40 -5.99 10.37
C ASN A 169 -15.07 -6.33 11.06
N VAL A 170 -14.56 -7.56 10.92
CA VAL A 170 -13.35 -8.03 11.62
C VAL A 170 -12.26 -8.49 10.64
N LEU A 171 -11.04 -8.06 10.91
CA LEU A 171 -9.82 -8.38 10.16
C LEU A 171 -8.72 -8.91 11.09
N TYR A 172 -7.77 -9.66 10.54
CA TYR A 172 -6.64 -10.20 11.30
C TYR A 172 -5.29 -9.81 10.71
N TYR A 173 -4.33 -9.49 11.59
CA TYR A 173 -2.96 -9.12 11.22
C TYR A 173 -1.94 -9.79 12.14
N PRO A 174 -0.94 -10.49 11.59
CA PRO A 174 0.19 -10.89 12.38
C PRO A 174 1.19 -9.72 12.40
N ASN A 175 1.63 -9.31 13.58
CA ASN A 175 2.70 -8.35 13.73
C ASN A 175 3.73 -8.89 14.70
N LYS A 176 4.89 -9.28 14.17
CA LYS A 176 5.96 -9.96 14.90
C LYS A 176 5.45 -11.23 15.60
N ASP A 177 5.35 -11.20 16.91
CA ASP A 177 4.95 -12.30 17.79
C ASP A 177 3.50 -12.16 18.28
N THR A 178 2.70 -11.23 17.73
CA THR A 178 1.31 -11.04 18.14
C THR A 178 0.37 -11.18 16.95
N LEU A 179 -0.74 -11.91 17.14
CA LEU A 179 -1.90 -11.87 16.25
C LEU A 179 -2.87 -10.81 16.76
N TRP A 180 -3.18 -9.85 15.90
CA TRP A 180 -4.13 -8.78 16.18
C TRP A 180 -5.46 -9.05 15.49
N ARG A 181 -6.55 -8.87 16.23
CA ARG A 181 -7.91 -8.72 15.72
C ARG A 181 -8.21 -7.23 15.60
N VAL A 182 -8.66 -6.80 14.43
CA VAL A 182 -9.10 -5.42 14.20
C VAL A 182 -10.60 -5.41 13.92
N THR A 183 -11.37 -4.76 14.78
CA THR A 183 -12.81 -4.58 14.64
C THR A 183 -13.10 -3.18 14.13
N LEU A 184 -13.80 -3.08 13.00
CA LEU A 184 -14.24 -1.82 12.42
C LEU A 184 -15.48 -1.33 13.17
N THR A 185 -15.45 -0.08 13.63
CA THR A 185 -16.49 0.51 14.48
C THR A 185 -17.21 1.71 13.86
N GLY A 186 -16.74 2.22 12.71
CA GLY A 186 -17.61 2.87 11.72
C GLY A 186 -17.65 4.39 11.65
N ASP A 187 -17.04 5.16 12.55
CA ASP A 187 -17.29 6.62 12.58
C ASP A 187 -16.13 7.50 12.10
N ASP A 188 -14.90 6.98 12.10
CA ASP A 188 -13.71 7.66 11.61
C ASP A 188 -12.57 6.66 11.28
N ASN A 189 -11.38 7.16 10.95
CA ASN A 189 -10.20 6.33 10.68
C ASN A 189 -9.36 5.95 11.92
N LYS A 190 -9.80 6.33 13.13
CA LYS A 190 -9.14 6.09 14.43
C LYS A 190 -9.92 5.17 15.36
N SER A 191 -11.21 4.96 15.09
CA SER A 191 -12.14 4.29 15.99
C SER A 191 -12.01 2.76 15.94
N ASN A 192 -11.43 2.21 14.88
CA ASN A 192 -11.21 0.77 14.75
C ASN A 192 -10.44 0.24 15.97
N VAL A 193 -10.95 -0.79 16.61
CA VAL A 193 -10.35 -1.36 17.82
C VAL A 193 -9.39 -2.48 17.43
N ALA A 194 -8.18 -2.48 17.99
CA ALA A 194 -7.22 -3.56 17.84
C ALA A 194 -7.02 -4.29 19.17
N GLU A 195 -7.10 -5.62 19.11
CA GLU A 195 -6.96 -6.50 20.27
C GLU A 195 -5.93 -7.59 19.96
N ALA A 196 -4.97 -7.78 20.87
CA ALA A 196 -4.06 -8.91 20.80
C ALA A 196 -4.83 -10.18 21.21
N ILE A 197 -4.99 -11.13 20.28
CA ILE A 197 -5.74 -12.37 20.52
C ILE A 197 -4.83 -13.59 20.63
N TYR A 198 -3.57 -13.49 20.22
CA TYR A 198 -2.62 -14.60 20.38
C TYR A 198 -1.19 -14.09 20.45
N LYS A 199 -0.38 -14.76 21.26
CA LYS A 199 1.06 -14.53 21.36
C LYS A 199 1.80 -15.74 20.80
N PHE A 200 2.47 -15.55 19.67
CA PHE A 200 3.33 -16.56 19.09
C PHE A 200 4.64 -16.68 19.88
N PRO A 201 5.26 -17.87 19.91
CA PRO A 201 6.54 -18.09 20.60
C PRO A 201 7.72 -17.28 20.03
N SER A 202 7.63 -16.82 18.78
CA SER A 202 8.71 -16.13 18.08
C SER A 202 8.22 -14.86 17.39
N ALA A 203 9.11 -13.86 17.31
CA ALA A 203 8.89 -12.59 16.62
C ALA A 203 9.19 -12.63 15.12
N ALA A 204 9.48 -13.80 14.55
CA ALA A 204 9.74 -13.94 13.13
C ALA A 204 8.53 -13.54 12.27
N ASN A 205 8.80 -13.11 11.03
CA ASN A 205 7.75 -12.68 10.11
C ASN A 205 6.74 -13.80 9.85
N LYS A 206 5.49 -13.41 9.69
CA LYS A 206 4.36 -14.32 9.48
C LYS A 206 3.57 -13.92 8.26
N ILE A 207 2.92 -14.90 7.65
CA ILE A 207 2.01 -14.72 6.52
C ILE A 207 0.71 -15.42 6.88
N ILE A 208 -0.41 -14.73 6.79
CA ILE A 208 -1.73 -15.33 6.94
C ILE A 208 -2.19 -15.91 5.61
N GLN A 209 -2.88 -17.05 5.63
CA GLN A 209 -3.64 -17.56 4.50
C GLN A 209 -5.04 -17.96 4.96
N GLU A 210 -6.00 -17.75 4.08
CA GLU A 210 -7.36 -18.26 4.24
C GLU A 210 -7.39 -19.67 3.65
N ILE A 211 -7.81 -20.67 4.43
CA ILE A 211 -7.72 -22.08 4.05
C ILE A 211 -9.05 -22.83 4.15
N SER A 212 -10.09 -22.22 4.74
CA SER A 212 -11.41 -22.83 4.88
C SER A 212 -12.49 -21.78 5.12
N ASP A 213 -13.68 -22.05 4.62
CA ASP A 213 -14.91 -21.30 4.89
C ASP A 213 -15.41 -21.51 6.35
N ASP A 214 -14.86 -22.49 7.07
CA ASP A 214 -15.18 -22.79 8.47
C ASP A 214 -14.60 -21.77 9.47
N ASN A 215 -14.14 -20.61 8.99
CA ASN A 215 -13.45 -19.58 9.78
C ASN A 215 -12.15 -20.09 10.42
N LEU A 216 -11.41 -20.91 9.67
CA LEU A 216 -10.07 -21.37 10.03
C LEU A 216 -9.02 -20.56 9.26
N MET A 217 -8.00 -20.14 9.98
CA MET A 217 -6.95 -19.29 9.44
C MET A 217 -5.59 -19.95 9.61
N LEU A 218 -4.84 -20.05 8.52
CA LEU A 218 -3.47 -20.53 8.55
C LEU A 218 -2.51 -19.36 8.77
N VAL A 219 -1.55 -19.50 9.67
CA VAL A 219 -0.46 -18.56 9.85
C VAL A 219 0.86 -19.30 9.70
N GLU A 220 1.64 -18.93 8.69
CA GLU A 220 2.95 -19.51 8.44
C GLU A 220 4.04 -18.57 8.96
N GLU A 221 4.95 -19.12 9.78
CA GLU A 221 6.13 -18.40 10.25
C GLU A 221 7.32 -18.60 9.32
N SER A 222 8.00 -17.51 8.98
CA SER A 222 9.27 -17.54 8.26
C SER A 222 10.43 -17.84 9.23
N GLY A 223 11.51 -18.47 8.74
CA GLY A 223 12.75 -18.61 9.53
C GLY A 223 13.46 -19.94 9.32
N LYS A 224 14.41 -20.25 10.22
CA LYS A 224 15.16 -21.51 10.23
C LYS A 224 14.39 -22.67 10.87
N THR A 225 13.51 -22.34 11.81
CA THR A 225 12.65 -23.28 12.53
C THR A 225 11.20 -22.80 12.42
N PRO A 226 10.64 -22.77 11.19
CA PRO A 226 9.30 -22.26 10.96
C PRO A 226 8.26 -23.16 11.62
N ASN A 227 7.18 -22.55 12.08
CA ASN A 227 5.96 -23.24 12.51
C ASN A 227 4.80 -22.83 11.62
N CYS A 228 3.82 -23.72 11.54
CA CYS A 228 2.50 -23.43 11.03
C CYS A 228 1.53 -23.37 12.21
N TYR A 229 0.63 -22.40 12.19
CA TYR A 229 -0.42 -22.26 13.18
C TYR A 229 -1.77 -22.30 12.46
N VAL A 230 -2.67 -23.17 12.91
CA VAL A 230 -4.08 -23.14 12.50
C VAL A 230 -4.85 -22.49 13.64
N ILE A 231 -5.45 -21.34 13.34
CA ILE A 231 -6.24 -20.56 14.28
C ILE A 231 -7.71 -20.83 14.01
N ASP A 232 -8.43 -21.37 15.01
CA ASP A 232 -9.88 -21.54 14.98
C ASP A 232 -10.55 -20.29 15.52
N LEU A 233 -11.00 -19.42 14.62
CA LEU A 233 -11.62 -18.13 14.96
C LEU A 233 -13.02 -18.29 15.57
N ASN A 234 -13.56 -19.52 15.62
CA ASN A 234 -14.80 -19.84 16.33
C ASN A 234 -14.57 -20.10 17.82
N LYS A 235 -13.32 -20.20 18.28
CA LYS A 235 -12.97 -20.42 19.68
C LYS A 235 -12.63 -19.12 20.38
N ASP A 236 -12.84 -19.10 21.69
CA ASP A 236 -12.31 -18.02 22.53
C ASP A 236 -10.77 -18.04 22.46
N PRO A 237 -10.08 -16.88 22.38
CA PRO A 237 -8.62 -16.82 22.39
C PRO A 237 -7.93 -17.54 23.57
N LYS A 238 -8.64 -17.75 24.69
CA LYS A 238 -8.15 -18.47 25.87
C LYS A 238 -8.39 -19.98 25.80
N ASP A 239 -9.16 -20.47 24.83
CA ASP A 239 -9.41 -21.90 24.62
C ASP A 239 -8.13 -22.59 24.12
N ALA A 240 -7.78 -23.74 24.70
CA ALA A 240 -6.61 -24.51 24.27
C ALA A 240 -6.70 -24.97 22.80
N LYS A 241 -7.92 -25.06 22.24
CA LYS A 241 -8.18 -25.41 20.84
C LYS A 241 -8.23 -24.19 19.92
N PHE A 242 -7.98 -22.98 20.44
CA PHE A 242 -7.92 -21.77 19.62
C PHE A 242 -6.77 -21.81 18.61
N CYS A 243 -5.62 -22.36 19.00
CA CYS A 243 -4.44 -22.45 18.14
C CYS A 243 -3.86 -23.87 18.15
N PHE A 244 -3.78 -24.48 16.98
CA PHE A 244 -3.03 -25.70 16.75
C PHE A 244 -1.69 -25.35 16.12
N THR A 245 -0.60 -25.88 16.67
CA THR A 245 0.76 -25.62 16.18
C THR A 245 1.36 -26.87 15.57
N TYR A 246 1.98 -26.71 14.40
CA TYR A 246 2.72 -27.78 13.72
C TYR A 246 4.09 -27.28 13.28
N PRO A 247 5.21 -27.91 13.70
CA PRO A 247 6.54 -27.51 13.26
C PRO A 247 6.77 -27.87 11.79
N LEU A 248 7.31 -26.94 11.00
CA LEU A 248 7.61 -27.12 9.57
C LEU A 248 9.10 -27.40 9.31
N LYS A 249 9.86 -27.77 10.35
CA LYS A 249 11.30 -28.05 10.22
C LYS A 249 11.51 -29.27 9.30
N GLY A 250 12.19 -29.06 8.18
CA GLY A 250 12.47 -30.13 7.21
C GLY A 250 11.45 -30.24 6.07
N GLU A 251 10.35 -29.47 6.13
CA GLU A 251 9.31 -29.46 5.09
C GLU A 251 9.67 -28.49 3.95
N VAL A 252 9.37 -28.89 2.70
CA VAL A 252 9.61 -28.07 1.50
C VAL A 252 8.30 -27.43 1.05
N HIS A 253 8.11 -26.14 1.33
CA HIS A 253 6.92 -25.40 0.89
C HIS A 253 7.11 -24.82 -0.53
N PRO A 254 6.20 -25.09 -1.49
CA PRO A 254 6.40 -24.72 -2.91
C PRO A 254 6.21 -23.23 -3.22
N GLY A 255 5.81 -22.39 -2.26
CA GLY A 255 5.28 -21.05 -2.53
C GLY A 255 6.18 -19.83 -2.30
N SER A 256 7.41 -19.94 -1.77
CA SER A 256 8.16 -18.72 -1.43
C SER A 256 9.68 -18.92 -1.23
N PHE A 257 10.49 -18.02 -1.81
CA PHE A 257 11.92 -17.87 -1.52
C PHE A 257 12.23 -17.40 -0.08
N ARG A 258 11.19 -17.17 0.75
CA ARG A 258 11.32 -16.63 2.12
C ARG A 258 11.55 -17.69 3.20
N PHE A 259 11.30 -18.95 2.90
CA PHE A 259 11.78 -20.04 3.74
C PHE A 259 13.26 -20.25 3.40
N ARG A 260 14.16 -20.04 4.36
CA ARG A 260 15.51 -20.61 4.22
C ARG A 260 15.29 -22.12 4.23
N ARG A 261 15.24 -22.68 3.03
CA ARG A 261 15.21 -24.12 2.76
C ARG A 261 16.16 -24.75 3.77
N SER A 262 15.64 -25.65 4.61
CA SER A 262 16.52 -26.48 5.42
C SER A 262 17.59 -27.02 4.47
N GLY A 263 18.85 -26.80 4.82
CA GLY A 263 19.95 -27.43 4.09
C GLY A 263 19.69 -28.93 4.00
N PRO A 264 20.28 -29.61 3.01
CA PRO A 264 20.12 -31.05 2.86
C PRO A 264 20.33 -31.72 4.22
N ILE A 265 19.42 -32.62 4.58
CA ILE A 265 19.68 -33.58 5.66
C ILE A 265 20.84 -34.42 5.13
N VAL A 266 22.03 -34.18 5.68
CA VAL A 266 23.23 -35.00 5.47
C VAL A 266 23.27 -36.03 6.58
#